data_AF-A0A2V2NB01-F1
#
_entry.id   AF-A0A2V2NB01-F1
#
_cell.length_a   1.000
_cell.length_b   1.000
_cell.length_c   1.000
_cell.angle_alpha   90.00
_cell.angle_beta   90.00
_cell.angle_gamma   90.00
#
_symmetry.space_group_name_H-M   'P 1'
#
loop_
_entity.id
_entity.type
_entity.pdbx_description
1 polymer ?
#
loop_
_entity_poly.entity_id
_entity_poly.type
_entity_poly.pdbx_seq_one_letter_code
_entity_poly.pdbx_strand_id
1 'polypeptide(L)'
;MSRTIDPKEAAVMLKEHQSNFDRIRAAETADTYRWQNEIAMLERRVKDCYEDVDLGNGDKIAVRTALSEEEMQEMGALELRKAELEKGNPEMSDITYRQLELMTANPFLTADWFRDNKDKWPVDVALQVLAAFLEHQISKRINRVKDLQSFRTE
;
A
#
# COMPACT_ATOMS: atom_id res chain seq x y z
N MET A 1 -46.21 -27.66 11.40
CA MET A 1 -46.13 -28.04 12.83
C MET A 1 -44.73 -27.69 13.31
N SER A 2 -44.61 -26.64 14.12
CA SER A 2 -43.31 -26.25 14.70
C SER A 2 -42.97 -27.24 15.80
N ARG A 3 -41.85 -27.96 15.67
CA ARG A 3 -41.33 -28.79 16.77
C ARG A 3 -40.73 -27.85 17.80
N THR A 4 -41.47 -27.60 18.87
CA THR A 4 -40.96 -26.95 20.07
C THR A 4 -39.93 -27.87 20.72
N ILE A 5 -38.67 -27.46 20.71
CA ILE A 5 -37.57 -28.20 21.34
C ILE A 5 -37.75 -28.13 22.87
N ASP A 6 -37.56 -29.25 23.56
CA ASP A 6 -37.63 -29.30 25.02
C ASP A 6 -36.55 -28.37 25.63
N PRO A 7 -36.90 -27.47 26.56
CA PRO A 7 -35.95 -26.57 27.22
C PRO A 7 -34.71 -27.27 27.81
N LYS A 8 -34.83 -28.54 28.24
CA LYS A 8 -33.71 -29.33 28.76
C LYS A 8 -32.80 -29.85 27.64
N GLU A 9 -33.35 -30.28 26.51
CA GLU A 9 -32.56 -30.66 25.33
C GLU A 9 -31.83 -29.44 24.73
N ALA A 10 -32.52 -28.29 24.68
CA ALA A 10 -31.91 -27.04 24.25
C ALA A 10 -30.73 -26.63 25.13
N ALA A 11 -30.83 -26.80 26.46
CA ALA A 11 -29.77 -26.46 27.40
C ALA A 11 -28.54 -27.37 27.27
N VAL A 12 -28.72 -28.67 26.98
CA VAL A 12 -27.62 -29.61 26.75
C VAL A 12 -26.90 -29.29 25.43
N MET A 13 -27.64 -29.06 24.35
CA MET A 13 -27.06 -28.67 23.05
C MET A 13 -26.32 -27.33 23.12
N LEU A 14 -26.84 -26.35 23.87
CA LEU A 14 -26.16 -25.07 24.09
C LEU A 14 -24.83 -25.24 24.82
N LYS A 15 -24.78 -26.15 25.80
CA LYS A 15 -23.59 -26.44 26.59
C LYS A 15 -22.54 -27.21 25.80
N GLU A 16 -22.96 -28.13 24.93
CA GLU A 16 -22.08 -28.88 24.03
C GLU A 16 -21.45 -28.01 22.93
N HIS A 17 -22.20 -27.03 22.41
CA HIS A 17 -21.72 -26.12 21.37
C HIS A 17 -21.06 -24.83 21.90
N GLN A 18 -21.08 -24.61 23.21
CA GLN A 18 -20.56 -23.40 23.86
C GLN A 18 -19.10 -23.12 23.51
N SER A 19 -18.26 -24.16 23.50
CA SER A 19 -16.85 -24.14 23.06
C SER A 19 -16.67 -23.65 21.62
N ASN A 20 -17.56 -24.06 20.71
CA ASN A 20 -17.51 -23.60 19.31
C ASN A 20 -17.95 -22.15 19.18
N PHE A 21 -18.97 -21.72 19.93
CA PHE A 21 -19.39 -20.32 19.97
C PHE A 21 -18.31 -19.40 20.54
N ASP A 22 -17.61 -19.84 21.59
CA ASP A 22 -16.51 -19.07 22.18
C ASP A 22 -15.31 -18.97 21.23
N ARG A 23 -14.99 -20.03 20.48
CA ARG A 23 -13.96 -20.00 19.44
C ARG A 23 -14.30 -19.07 18.27
N ILE A 24 -15.55 -19.10 17.80
CA ILE A 24 -16.00 -18.21 16.72
C ILE A 24 -15.96 -16.76 17.19
N ARG A 25 -16.46 -16.47 18.40
CA ARG A 25 -16.46 -15.12 18.96
C ARG A 25 -15.04 -14.60 19.20
N ALA A 26 -14.11 -15.45 19.65
CA ALA A 26 -12.71 -15.08 19.80
C ALA A 26 -12.03 -14.80 18.45
N ALA A 27 -12.32 -15.60 17.42
CA ALA A 27 -11.82 -15.37 16.06
C ALA A 27 -12.37 -14.07 15.46
N GLU A 28 -13.67 -13.80 15.60
CA GLU A 28 -14.30 -12.56 15.15
C GLU A 28 -13.76 -11.33 15.88
N THR A 29 -13.50 -11.45 17.19
CA THR A 29 -12.91 -10.35 17.98
C THR A 29 -11.46 -10.09 17.56
N ALA A 30 -10.68 -11.14 17.27
CA ALA A 30 -9.31 -11.02 16.80
C ALA A 30 -9.23 -10.41 15.38
N ASP A 31 -10.13 -10.81 14.48
CA ASP A 31 -10.22 -10.23 13.13
C ASP A 31 -10.69 -8.78 13.19
N THR A 32 -11.67 -8.45 14.05
CA THR A 32 -12.12 -7.08 14.25
C THR A 32 -10.99 -6.20 14.77
N TYR A 33 -10.20 -6.69 15.74
CA TYR A 33 -9.06 -5.97 16.28
C TYR A 33 -7.93 -5.80 15.24
N ARG A 34 -7.69 -6.81 14.39
CA ARG A 34 -6.76 -6.71 13.27
C ARG A 34 -7.21 -5.63 12.27
N TRP A 35 -8.45 -5.68 11.82
CA TRP A 35 -9.01 -4.70 10.88
C TRP A 35 -9.06 -3.29 11.45
N GLN A 36 -9.37 -3.11 12.74
CA GLN A 36 -9.34 -1.80 13.38
C GLN A 36 -7.93 -1.22 13.47
N ASN A 37 -6.91 -2.04 13.72
CA ASN A 37 -5.52 -1.58 13.69
C ASN A 37 -5.05 -1.25 12.27
N GLU A 38 -5.49 -2.02 11.29
CA GLU A 38 -5.17 -1.82 9.88
C GLU A 38 -5.80 -0.50 9.37
N ILE A 39 -7.07 -0.26 9.70
CA ILE A 39 -7.78 1.00 9.42
C ILE A 39 -7.12 2.16 10.18
N ALA A 40 -6.82 2.04 11.47
CA ALA A 40 -6.18 3.12 12.24
C ALA A 40 -4.74 3.42 11.79
N MET A 41 -4.08 2.48 11.11
CA MET A 41 -2.77 2.67 10.48
C MET A 41 -2.92 3.34 9.10
N LEU A 42 -3.94 2.96 8.33
CA LEU A 42 -4.31 3.60 7.06
C LEU A 42 -4.77 5.06 7.28
N GLU A 43 -5.61 5.32 8.27
CA GLU A 43 -6.09 6.66 8.64
C GLU A 43 -4.96 7.58 9.12
N ARG A 44 -3.96 7.04 9.85
CA ARG A 44 -2.75 7.79 10.23
C ARG A 44 -1.82 8.07 9.05
N ARG A 45 -1.83 7.23 8.01
CA ARG A 45 -1.04 7.39 6.80
C ARG A 45 -1.61 8.45 5.85
N VAL A 46 -2.93 8.50 5.68
CA VAL A 46 -3.60 9.30 4.61
C VAL A 46 -3.33 10.82 4.67
N LYS A 47 -2.99 11.41 5.83
CA LYS A 47 -2.81 12.88 5.94
C LYS A 47 -1.39 13.39 5.61
N ASP A 48 -0.36 12.53 5.74
CA ASP A 48 1.06 12.85 5.48
C ASP A 48 1.66 11.98 4.34
N CYS A 49 0.80 11.30 3.58
CA CYS A 49 1.20 10.29 2.60
C CYS A 49 1.66 10.85 1.26
N TYR A 50 1.60 12.17 1.05
CA TYR A 50 1.96 12.79 -0.23
C TYR A 50 2.78 14.06 -0.01
N GLU A 51 3.81 14.24 -0.80
CA GLU A 51 4.60 15.48 -0.89
C GLU A 51 4.66 15.94 -2.34
N ASP A 52 4.66 17.25 -2.54
CA ASP A 52 4.81 17.84 -3.87
C ASP A 52 6.28 17.79 -4.29
N VAL A 53 6.56 17.14 -5.41
CA VAL A 53 7.86 17.16 -6.07
C VAL A 53 7.80 18.14 -7.22
N ASP A 54 8.67 19.16 -7.18
CA ASP A 54 8.90 20.05 -8.31
C ASP A 54 9.69 19.28 -9.36
N LEU A 55 9.14 19.24 -10.57
CA LEU A 55 9.78 18.55 -11.66
C LEU A 55 11.01 19.34 -12.17
N GLY A 56 10.98 20.68 -12.11
CA GLY A 56 12.05 21.58 -12.55
C GLY A 56 11.64 22.57 -13.65
N ASN A 57 10.41 22.47 -14.15
CA ASN A 57 9.78 23.45 -15.06
C ASN A 57 8.72 24.32 -14.36
N GLY A 58 8.57 24.20 -13.03
CA GLY A 58 7.55 24.88 -12.25
C GLY A 58 6.27 24.06 -12.04
N ASP A 59 6.10 22.93 -12.76
CA ASP A 59 5.02 21.98 -12.49
C ASP A 59 5.35 21.13 -11.25
N LYS A 60 4.31 20.82 -10.46
CA LYS A 60 4.42 20.01 -9.25
C LYS A 60 3.55 18.78 -9.36
N ILE A 61 4.06 17.66 -8.89
CA ILE A 61 3.32 16.41 -8.78
C ILE A 61 3.26 16.00 -7.31
N ALA A 62 2.08 15.62 -6.85
CA ALA A 62 1.90 15.01 -5.55
C ALA A 62 2.34 13.55 -5.60
N VAL A 63 3.38 13.22 -4.83
CA VAL A 63 4.08 11.93 -4.85
C VAL A 63 3.92 11.27 -3.50
N ARG A 64 3.70 9.95 -3.52
CA ARG A 64 3.55 9.15 -2.33
C ARG A 64 4.84 9.14 -1.53
N THR A 65 4.74 9.42 -0.23
CA THR A 65 5.85 9.28 0.70
C THR A 65 6.03 7.82 1.17
N ALA A 66 5.06 6.95 0.85
CA ALA A 66 4.99 5.57 1.32
C ALA A 66 4.26 4.66 0.32
N LEU A 67 4.79 3.47 0.09
CA LEU A 67 4.09 2.36 -0.55
C LEU A 67 3.74 1.28 0.50
N SER A 68 2.73 0.46 0.21
CA SER A 68 2.45 -0.78 0.93
C SER A 68 3.48 -1.87 0.56
N GLU A 69 3.48 -2.98 1.29
CA GLU A 69 4.39 -4.10 0.99
C GLU A 69 4.09 -4.71 -0.38
N GLU A 70 2.81 -4.89 -0.70
CA GLU A 70 2.33 -5.41 -1.98
C GLU A 70 2.74 -4.48 -3.14
N GLU A 71 2.61 -3.17 -2.95
CA GLU A 71 3.02 -2.17 -3.96
C GLU A 71 4.55 -2.16 -4.15
N MET A 72 5.33 -2.37 -3.09
CA MET A 72 6.79 -2.52 -3.21
C MET A 72 7.18 -3.82 -3.93
N GLN A 73 6.46 -4.91 -3.69
CA GLN A 73 6.66 -6.17 -4.44
C GLN A 73 6.31 -5.99 -5.91
N GLU A 74 5.21 -5.28 -6.22
CA GLU A 74 4.82 -4.94 -7.59
C GLU A 74 5.88 -4.07 -8.27
N MET A 75 6.37 -3.03 -7.61
CA MET A 75 7.48 -2.21 -8.11
C MET A 75 8.73 -3.05 -8.42
N GLY A 76 9.08 -3.99 -7.54
CA GLY A 76 10.21 -4.91 -7.76
C GLY A 76 10.00 -5.83 -8.96
N ALA A 77 8.79 -6.37 -9.14
CA ALA A 77 8.45 -7.19 -10.30
C ALA A 77 8.49 -6.40 -11.61
N LEU A 78 8.05 -5.15 -11.60
CA LEU A 78 8.11 -4.25 -12.75
C LEU A 78 9.55 -3.92 -13.15
N GLU A 79 10.44 -3.67 -12.18
CA GLU A 79 11.86 -3.43 -12.45
C GLU A 79 12.55 -4.67 -13.05
N LEU A 80 12.28 -5.86 -12.50
CA LEU A 80 12.78 -7.12 -13.06
C LEU A 80 12.30 -7.30 -14.50
N ARG A 81 11.00 -7.09 -14.75
CA ARG A 81 10.43 -7.19 -16.09
C ARG A 81 11.08 -6.19 -17.04
N LYS A 82 11.29 -4.95 -16.61
CA LYS A 82 11.94 -3.90 -17.41
C LYS A 82 13.37 -4.29 -17.79
N ALA A 83 14.12 -4.91 -16.88
CA ALA A 83 15.48 -5.38 -17.13
C ALA A 83 15.57 -6.53 -18.16
N GLU A 84 14.50 -7.31 -18.32
CA GLU A 84 14.41 -8.39 -19.30
C GLU A 84 14.02 -7.91 -20.72
N LEU A 85 13.51 -6.68 -20.85
CA LEU A 85 13.05 -6.15 -22.13
C LEU A 85 14.21 -5.60 -22.98
N GLU A 86 14.16 -5.89 -24.28
CA GLU A 86 15.06 -5.27 -25.25
C GLU A 86 14.80 -3.77 -25.40
N LYS A 87 15.86 -3.00 -25.67
CA LYS A 87 15.76 -1.56 -25.90
C LYS A 87 14.82 -1.24 -27.06
N GLY A 88 13.83 -0.37 -26.82
CA GLY A 88 12.79 0.00 -27.78
C GLY A 88 11.50 -0.83 -27.70
N ASN A 89 11.42 -1.81 -26.79
CA ASN A 89 10.17 -2.54 -26.58
C ASN A 89 9.04 -1.61 -26.10
N PRO A 90 7.87 -1.60 -26.75
CA PRO A 90 6.73 -0.76 -26.35
C PRO A 90 6.25 -1.01 -24.92
N GLU A 91 6.41 -2.23 -24.41
CA GLU A 91 6.05 -2.63 -23.03
C GLU A 91 6.82 -1.82 -21.98
N MET A 92 8.02 -1.30 -22.30
CA MET A 92 8.75 -0.43 -21.36
C MET A 92 8.00 0.85 -21.04
N SER A 93 7.24 1.39 -21.99
CA SER A 93 6.43 2.59 -21.74
C SER A 93 5.30 2.25 -20.76
N ASP A 94 4.62 1.13 -20.97
CA ASP A 94 3.51 0.70 -20.11
C ASP A 94 3.98 0.42 -18.68
N ILE A 95 5.12 -0.27 -18.52
CA ILE A 95 5.75 -0.48 -17.22
C ILE A 95 6.07 0.86 -16.54
N THR A 96 6.64 1.80 -17.29
CA THR A 96 7.01 3.13 -16.76
C THR A 96 5.77 3.90 -16.28
N TYR A 97 4.66 3.87 -17.03
CA TYR A 97 3.40 4.45 -16.58
C TYR A 97 2.85 3.76 -15.33
N ARG A 98 2.94 2.42 -15.26
CA ARG A 98 2.49 1.68 -14.08
C ARG A 98 3.30 2.04 -12.83
N GLN A 99 4.61 2.24 -12.97
CA GLN A 99 5.45 2.72 -11.87
C GLN A 99 5.03 4.13 -11.41
N LEU A 100 4.73 5.04 -12.34
CA LEU A 100 4.19 6.36 -12.00
C LEU A 100 2.83 6.30 -11.30
N GLU A 101 1.95 5.38 -11.71
CA GLU A 101 0.68 5.15 -11.03
C GLU A 101 0.89 4.73 -9.57
N LEU A 102 1.81 3.80 -9.31
CA LEU A 102 2.10 3.35 -7.96
C LEU A 102 2.65 4.47 -7.07
N MET A 103 3.40 5.41 -7.64
CA MET A 103 4.16 6.42 -6.90
C MET A 103 3.45 7.76 -6.74
N THR A 104 2.34 8.03 -7.43
CA THR A 104 1.68 9.35 -7.44
C THR A 104 0.35 9.33 -6.69
N ALA A 105 -0.11 10.50 -6.25
CA ALA A 105 -1.36 10.64 -5.49
C ALA A 105 -2.61 10.42 -6.34
N ASN A 106 -2.54 10.80 -7.61
CA ASN A 106 -3.60 10.63 -8.59
C ASN A 106 -3.07 9.83 -9.78
N PRO A 107 -2.95 8.49 -9.64
CA PRO A 107 -2.30 7.61 -10.61
C PRO A 107 -2.76 7.83 -12.06
N PHE A 108 -4.07 7.75 -12.29
CA PHE A 108 -4.64 7.83 -13.63
C PHE A 108 -4.47 9.21 -14.25
N LEU A 109 -4.74 10.27 -13.49
CA LEU A 109 -4.60 11.65 -13.98
C LEU A 109 -3.15 12.00 -14.30
N THR A 110 -2.20 11.52 -13.49
CA THR A 110 -0.78 11.80 -13.68
C THR A 110 -0.23 11.04 -14.88
N ALA A 111 -0.58 9.75 -15.01
CA ALA A 111 -0.17 8.94 -16.15
C ALA A 111 -0.77 9.47 -17.46
N ASP A 112 -2.06 9.82 -17.50
CA ASP A 112 -2.71 10.38 -18.67
C ASP A 112 -2.11 11.75 -19.06
N TRP A 113 -1.82 12.61 -18.08
CA TRP A 113 -1.14 13.87 -18.36
C TRP A 113 0.23 13.68 -19.00
N PHE A 114 1.05 12.73 -18.52
CA PHE A 114 2.34 12.42 -19.14
C PHE A 114 2.20 11.80 -20.53
N ARG A 115 1.14 11.02 -20.79
CA ARG A 115 0.84 10.51 -22.14
C ARG A 115 0.51 11.64 -23.11
N ASP A 116 -0.21 12.65 -22.64
CA ASP A 116 -0.68 13.78 -23.45
C ASP A 116 0.38 14.89 -23.61
N ASN A 117 1.38 14.95 -22.71
CA ASN A 117 2.39 16.03 -22.66
C ASN A 117 3.84 15.50 -22.78
N LYS A 118 4.06 14.48 -23.61
CA LYS A 118 5.39 13.84 -23.81
C LYS A 118 6.49 14.80 -24.27
N ASP A 119 6.10 15.87 -24.96
CA ASP A 119 6.96 16.92 -25.48
C ASP A 119 7.42 17.91 -24.40
N LYS A 120 6.64 18.06 -23.32
CA LYS A 120 6.98 18.95 -22.20
C LYS A 120 7.87 18.28 -21.18
N TRP A 121 7.63 17.00 -20.92
CA TRP A 121 8.36 16.26 -19.90
C TRP A 121 8.58 14.80 -20.29
N PRO A 122 9.84 14.34 -20.46
CA PRO A 122 10.13 12.94 -20.71
C PRO A 122 9.73 12.05 -19.52
N VAL A 123 8.85 11.09 -19.75
CA VAL A 123 8.29 10.21 -18.71
C VAL A 123 9.37 9.47 -17.90
N ASP A 124 10.47 9.07 -18.53
CA ASP A 124 11.60 8.42 -17.86
C ASP A 124 12.32 9.34 -16.87
N VAL A 125 12.41 10.64 -17.18
CA VAL A 125 13.01 11.64 -16.30
C VAL A 125 12.12 11.88 -15.10
N ALA A 126 10.80 11.98 -15.31
CA ALA A 126 9.84 12.07 -14.21
C ALA A 126 9.96 10.86 -13.28
N LEU A 127 9.95 9.64 -13.82
CA LEU A 127 10.09 8.42 -13.02
C LEU A 127 11.35 8.43 -12.16
N GLN A 128 12.50 8.80 -12.73
CA GLN A 128 13.77 8.87 -11.98
C GLN A 128 13.71 9.85 -10.81
N VAL A 129 13.14 11.03 -11.03
CA VAL A 129 12.98 12.06 -9.98
C VAL A 129 12.06 11.55 -8.87
N LEU A 130 10.92 10.94 -9.23
CA LEU A 130 9.99 10.38 -8.25
C LEU A 130 10.60 9.20 -7.48
N ALA A 131 11.41 8.37 -8.14
CA ALA A 131 12.04 7.20 -7.54
C ALA A 131 13.09 7.61 -6.52
N ALA A 132 13.93 8.58 -6.87
CA ALA A 132 14.91 9.16 -5.96
C ALA A 132 14.24 9.80 -4.72
N PHE A 133 13.11 10.48 -4.92
CA PHE A 133 12.33 11.03 -3.81
C PHE A 133 11.82 9.92 -2.87
N LEU A 134 11.20 8.88 -3.42
CA LEU A 134 10.66 7.77 -2.64
C LEU A 134 11.76 7.04 -1.86
N GLU A 135 12.90 6.76 -2.50
CA GLU A 135 14.07 6.13 -1.88
C GLU A 135 14.61 6.97 -0.71
N HIS A 136 14.67 8.30 -0.87
CA HIS A 136 15.06 9.21 0.21
C HIS A 136 14.09 9.15 1.39
N GLN A 137 12.79 9.11 1.14
CA GLN A 137 11.77 9.01 2.18
C GLN A 137 11.84 7.66 2.94
N ILE A 138 12.06 6.56 2.22
CA ILE A 138 12.28 5.24 2.82
C ILE A 138 13.53 5.25 3.70
N SER A 139 14.64 5.80 3.19
CA SER A 139 15.91 5.89 3.91
C SER A 139 15.79 6.69 5.21
N LYS A 140 15.10 7.85 5.17
CA LYS A 140 14.81 8.64 6.37
C LYS A 140 14.05 7.84 7.43
N ARG A 141 13.07 7.04 7.02
CA ARG A 141 12.26 6.22 7.94
C ARG A 141 13.08 5.11 8.57
N ILE A 142 13.90 4.40 7.78
CA ILE A 142 14.80 3.36 8.28
C ILE A 142 15.77 3.94 9.31
N ASN A 143 16.39 5.08 9.00
CA ASN A 143 17.31 5.76 9.92
C ASN A 143 16.61 6.15 11.22
N ARG A 144 15.41 6.72 11.14
CA ARG A 144 14.62 7.06 12.35
C ARG A 144 14.30 5.83 13.20
N VAL A 145 13.98 4.68 12.59
CA VAL A 145 13.72 3.43 13.32
C VAL A 145 15.01 2.94 13.99
N LYS A 146 16.14 2.98 13.29
CA LYS A 146 17.45 2.60 13.83
C LYS A 146 17.83 3.47 15.03
N ASP A 147 17.63 4.77 14.93
CA ASP A 147 17.87 5.72 16.03
C ASP A 147 16.96 5.42 17.23
N LEU A 148 15.70 5.05 17.00
CA LEU A 148 14.78 4.68 18.09
C LEU A 148 15.13 3.33 18.74
N GLN A 149 15.75 2.41 18.00
CA GLN A 149 16.21 1.13 18.52
C GLN A 149 17.48 1.27 19.36
N SER A 150 18.40 2.18 19.02
CA SER A 150 19.61 2.43 19.82
C SER A 150 19.30 2.98 21.21
N PHE A 151 18.19 3.71 21.40
CA PHE A 151 17.69 4.14 22.71
C PHE A 151 17.12 3.00 23.58
N ARG A 152 16.89 1.80 23.04
CA ARG A 152 16.35 0.64 23.80
C ARG A 152 17.43 -0.32 24.29
N THR A 153 18.70 -0.04 24.03
CA THR A 153 19.85 -0.89 24.36
C THR A 153 20.80 -0.26 25.40
N GLU A 154 20.26 0.50 26.35
CA GLU A 154 20.93 0.84 27.61
C GLU A 154 20.05 0.47 28.81
#